data_AF-A0A7S2RLD8-F1
#
_entry.id   AF-A0A7S2RLD8-F1
#
_cell.length_a   1.000
_cell.length_b   1.000
_cell.length_c   1.000
_cell.angle_alpha   90.00
_cell.angle_beta   90.00
_cell.angle_gamma   90.00
#
_symmetry.space_group_name_H-M   'P 1'
#
loop_
_entity.id
_entity.type
_entity.pdbx_description
1 polymer ?
#
loop_
_entity_poly.entity_id
_entity_poly.type
_entity_poly.pdbx_seq_one_letter_code
_entity_poly.pdbx_strand_id
1 'polypeptide(L)'
;MTVDTQNKRWATDTNKFGYQMLLKMGWSAGKGAGKDESGISTHIKVEKREELLGIGSVQDCAGNIAFSKQITGFTDVLAALHQDHGEKKKTKKRKRSSKKQEGSDTDSVQSGSKKKSSKKDKKKKKESKRQKTIERKAHARLVRAKDVSKYSQNDLNAILGKK
;
A
#
# COMPACT_ATOMS: atom_id res chain seq x y z
N MET A 1 -10.43 10.88 -14.00
CA MET A 1 -9.58 10.96 -12.78
C MET A 1 -10.00 9.83 -11.84
N THR A 2 -9.23 8.75 -11.79
CA THR A 2 -9.55 7.59 -10.93
C THR A 2 -9.26 7.95 -9.48
N VAL A 3 -10.28 7.95 -8.63
CA VAL A 3 -10.12 8.22 -7.20
C VAL A 3 -9.41 7.03 -6.58
N ASP A 4 -8.22 7.26 -6.02
CA ASP A 4 -7.48 6.22 -5.30
C ASP A 4 -8.27 5.81 -4.04
N THR A 5 -8.84 4.61 -4.05
CA THR A 5 -9.67 4.07 -2.97
C THR A 5 -8.82 3.40 -1.91
N GLN A 6 -7.56 3.08 -2.25
CA GLN A 6 -6.67 2.42 -1.32
C GLN A 6 -6.46 3.33 -0.14
N ASN A 7 -6.54 2.72 1.05
CA ASN A 7 -5.92 3.32 2.22
C ASN A 7 -6.66 4.65 2.66
N LYS A 8 -7.75 5.04 1.98
CA LYS A 8 -8.61 6.19 2.34
C LYS A 8 -9.18 6.14 3.76
N ARG A 9 -9.48 4.94 4.28
CA ARG A 9 -10.07 4.75 5.62
C ARG A 9 -9.20 5.26 6.77
N TRP A 10 -7.87 5.27 6.63
CA TRP A 10 -7.01 5.88 7.66
C TRP A 10 -6.75 7.35 7.41
N ALA A 11 -6.83 7.82 6.16
CA ALA A 11 -6.62 9.23 5.83
C ALA A 11 -7.77 10.08 6.36
N THR A 12 -8.99 9.53 6.32
CA THR A 12 -10.21 10.23 6.74
C THR A 12 -10.55 10.05 8.22
N ASP A 13 -9.82 9.19 8.95
CA ASP A 13 -10.13 8.88 10.34
C ASP A 13 -9.40 9.82 11.30
N THR A 14 -10.15 10.80 11.80
CA THR A 14 -9.66 11.82 12.74
C THR A 14 -9.55 11.31 14.17
N ASN A 15 -10.06 10.12 14.48
CA ASN A 15 -10.09 9.60 15.86
C ASN A 15 -8.88 8.73 16.20
N LYS A 16 -8.00 8.46 15.22
CA LYS A 16 -6.80 7.66 15.45
C LYS A 16 -5.79 8.39 16.29
N PHE A 17 -5.07 7.62 17.11
CA PHE A 17 -4.01 8.10 17.98
C PHE A 17 -2.99 9.01 17.27
N GLY A 18 -2.50 8.60 16.10
CA GLY A 18 -1.49 9.38 15.35
C GLY A 18 -2.03 10.73 14.87
N TYR A 19 -3.28 10.78 14.41
CA TYR A 19 -3.92 12.02 13.97
C TYR A 19 -4.11 12.99 15.14
N GLN A 20 -4.60 12.50 16.28
CA GLN A 20 -4.79 13.29 17.50
C GLN A 20 -3.46 13.78 18.09
N MET A 21 -2.40 12.97 18.01
CA MET A 21 -1.07 13.37 18.44
C MET A 21 -0.49 14.49 17.57
N LEU A 22 -0.63 14.40 16.24
CA LEU A 22 -0.19 15.43 15.32
C LEU A 22 -0.91 16.77 15.56
N LEU A 23 -2.24 16.72 15.73
CA LEU A 23 -3.04 17.90 16.09
C LEU A 23 -2.56 18.57 17.39
N LYS A 24 -2.29 17.79 18.43
CA LYS A 24 -1.78 18.30 19.71
C LYS A 24 -0.42 18.98 19.59
N MET A 25 0.38 18.58 18.61
CA MET A 25 1.69 19.18 18.32
C MET A 25 1.60 20.38 17.36
N GLY A 26 0.38 20.83 17.02
CA GLY A 26 0.15 22.00 16.17
C GLY A 26 0.12 21.71 14.67
N TRP A 27 0.13 20.43 14.26
CA TRP A 27 -0.08 20.08 12.85
C TRP A 27 -1.56 20.13 12.47
N SER A 28 -1.89 20.77 11.35
CA SER A 28 -3.25 20.84 10.83
C SER A 28 -3.43 19.97 9.58
N ALA A 29 -4.59 19.34 9.44
CA ALA A 29 -4.91 18.48 8.31
C ALA A 29 -4.77 19.22 6.96
N GLY A 30 -4.10 18.58 6.01
CA GLY A 30 -3.87 19.13 4.66
C GLY A 30 -2.62 19.99 4.52
N LYS A 31 -1.93 20.32 5.62
CA LYS A 31 -0.69 21.10 5.58
C LYS A 31 0.56 20.24 5.66
N GLY A 32 1.64 20.72 5.03
CA GLY A 32 2.95 20.12 5.12
C GLY A 32 3.51 20.19 6.55
N ALA A 33 4.37 19.23 6.90
CA ALA A 33 5.09 19.28 8.17
C ALA A 33 6.28 20.27 8.10
N GLY A 34 6.72 20.77 9.25
CA GLY A 34 7.87 21.68 9.37
C GLY A 34 7.48 23.08 9.84
N LYS A 35 8.48 23.91 10.15
CA LYS A 35 8.29 25.26 10.70
C LYS A 35 7.47 26.16 9.78
N ASP A 36 7.77 26.11 8.48
CA ASP A 36 7.12 26.92 7.43
C ASP A 36 6.15 26.06 6.58
N GLU A 37 5.69 24.93 7.11
CA GLU A 37 4.77 24.01 6.41
C GLU A 37 5.30 23.51 5.05
N SER A 38 6.62 23.55 4.85
CA SER A 38 7.30 23.25 3.58
C SER A 38 7.40 21.77 3.23
N GLY A 39 7.00 20.88 4.14
CA GLY A 39 6.96 19.45 3.91
C GLY A 39 5.88 19.04 2.89
N ILE A 40 6.04 17.86 2.31
CA ILE A 40 5.07 17.30 1.38
C ILE A 40 3.75 17.02 2.13
N SER A 41 2.63 17.52 1.63
CA SER A 41 1.30 17.32 2.22
C SER A 41 0.69 15.96 1.87
N THR A 42 1.11 15.38 0.75
CA THR A 42 0.65 14.08 0.25
C THR A 42 1.70 12.99 0.50
N HIS A 43 1.25 11.75 0.60
CA HIS A 43 2.15 10.60 0.70
C HIS A 43 2.85 10.34 -0.65
N ILE A 44 4.04 9.76 -0.58
CA ILE A 44 4.76 9.29 -1.77
C ILE A 44 4.09 7.99 -2.24
N LYS A 45 3.72 7.94 -3.52
CA LYS A 45 3.21 6.73 -4.16
C LYS A 45 4.36 5.95 -4.76
N VAL A 46 4.48 4.68 -4.40
CA VAL A 46 5.46 3.76 -4.98
C VAL A 46 4.71 2.83 -5.93
N GLU A 47 5.10 2.86 -7.20
CA GLU A 47 4.62 1.89 -8.17
C GLU A 47 5.45 0.61 -8.02
N LYS A 48 4.77 -0.49 -7.68
CA LYS A 48 5.42 -1.78 -7.55
C LYS A 48 5.66 -2.33 -8.95
N ARG A 49 6.93 -2.61 -9.28
CA ARG A 49 7.29 -3.36 -10.47
C ARG A 49 6.88 -4.83 -10.32
N GLU A 50 6.41 -5.42 -11.40
CA GLU A 50 6.15 -6.84 -11.46
C GLU A 50 7.43 -7.64 -11.70
N GLU A 51 7.40 -8.89 -11.24
CA GLU A 51 8.53 -9.80 -11.35
C GLU A 51 8.77 -10.11 -12.85
N LEU A 52 10.05 -10.25 -13.24
CA LEU A 52 10.50 -10.56 -14.60
C LEU A 52 10.35 -9.45 -15.67
N LEU A 53 9.72 -8.31 -15.36
CA LEU A 53 9.56 -7.22 -16.33
C LEU A 53 10.76 -6.26 -16.36
N GLY A 54 11.20 -5.80 -17.53
CA GLY A 54 12.30 -4.82 -17.64
C GLY A 54 11.93 -3.44 -17.08
N ILE A 55 12.92 -2.65 -16.68
CA ILE A 55 12.72 -1.22 -16.36
C ILE A 55 12.28 -0.52 -17.64
N GLY A 56 11.22 0.29 -17.57
CA GLY A 56 10.66 1.00 -18.73
C GLY A 56 9.59 0.22 -19.51
N SER A 57 9.27 -1.01 -19.12
CA SER A 57 8.09 -1.70 -19.68
C SER A 57 6.81 -1.06 -19.14
N VAL A 58 5.94 -0.61 -20.06
CA VAL A 58 4.64 0.03 -19.77
C VAL A 58 3.50 -1.00 -19.71
N GLN A 59 3.80 -2.29 -19.90
CA GLN A 59 2.78 -3.33 -19.89
C GLN A 59 2.59 -3.90 -18.48
N ASP A 60 1.37 -3.85 -17.96
CA ASP A 60 0.99 -4.60 -16.75
C ASP A 60 1.05 -6.11 -17.03
N CYS A 61 1.67 -6.88 -16.14
CA CYS A 61 1.78 -8.35 -16.20
C CYS A 61 0.41 -9.01 -16.05
N ALA A 62 -0.52 -8.33 -15.37
CA ALA A 62 -1.91 -8.77 -15.27
C ALA A 62 -2.69 -8.59 -16.58
N GLY A 63 -2.07 -8.01 -17.62
CA GLY A 63 -2.68 -7.82 -18.93
C GLY A 63 -3.84 -6.83 -18.94
N ASN A 64 -4.08 -6.08 -17.86
CA ASN A 64 -5.24 -5.19 -17.73
C ASN A 64 -5.21 -4.06 -18.79
N ILE A 65 -4.03 -3.53 -19.09
CA ILE A 65 -3.82 -2.57 -20.18
C ILE A 65 -4.08 -3.23 -21.54
N ALA A 66 -3.61 -4.45 -21.77
CA ALA A 66 -3.85 -5.15 -23.03
C ALA A 66 -5.35 -5.48 -23.21
N PHE A 67 -5.99 -5.97 -22.15
CA PHE A 67 -7.41 -6.29 -22.12
C PHE A 67 -8.28 -5.04 -22.36
N SER A 68 -8.00 -3.93 -21.68
CA SER A 68 -8.73 -2.68 -21.92
C SER A 68 -8.58 -2.18 -23.35
N LYS A 69 -7.36 -2.20 -23.92
CA LYS A 69 -7.14 -1.84 -25.34
C LYS A 69 -7.91 -2.75 -26.30
N GLN A 70 -7.99 -4.04 -25.98
CA GLN A 70 -8.71 -5.01 -26.80
C GLN A 70 -10.23 -4.78 -26.72
N ILE A 71 -10.76 -4.44 -25.54
CA ILE A 71 -12.16 -4.01 -25.38
C ILE A 71 -12.44 -2.74 -26.17
N THR A 72 -11.58 -1.72 -26.08
CA THR A 72 -11.80 -0.45 -26.80
C THR A 72 -11.76 -0.66 -28.32
N GLY A 73 -10.81 -1.46 -28.81
CA GLY A 73 -10.75 -1.81 -30.23
C GLY A 73 -12.00 -2.57 -30.70
N PHE A 74 -12.52 -3.48 -29.87
CA PHE A 74 -13.76 -4.18 -30.19
C PHE A 74 -14.98 -3.23 -30.18
N THR A 75 -15.06 -2.29 -29.23
CA THR A 75 -16.14 -1.29 -29.22
C THR A 75 -16.11 -0.38 -30.44
N ASP A 76 -14.93 -0.04 -30.96
CA ASP A 76 -14.79 0.78 -32.16
C ASP A 76 -15.27 0.04 -33.41
N VAL A 77 -14.94 -1.26 -33.52
CA VAL A 77 -15.44 -2.12 -34.61
C VAL A 77 -16.95 -2.26 -34.54
N LEU A 78 -17.51 -2.46 -33.35
CA LEU A 78 -18.96 -2.49 -33.17
C LEU A 78 -19.60 -1.16 -33.56
N ALA A 79 -19.00 -0.02 -33.21
CA ALA A 79 -19.51 1.29 -33.58
C ALA A 79 -19.52 1.48 -35.11
N ALA A 80 -18.46 1.06 -35.81
CA ALA A 80 -18.39 1.10 -37.27
C ALA A 80 -19.44 0.20 -37.92
N LEU A 81 -19.55 -1.06 -37.49
CA LEU A 81 -20.58 -1.99 -38.00
C LEU A 81 -22.00 -1.50 -37.73
N HIS A 82 -22.21 -0.83 -36.59
CA HIS A 82 -23.51 -0.26 -36.27
C HIS A 82 -23.83 0.97 -37.13
N GLN A 83 -22.84 1.64 -37.72
CA GLN A 83 -23.07 2.68 -38.72
C GLN A 83 -23.43 2.08 -40.10
N ASP A 84 -22.79 0.97 -40.47
CA ASP A 84 -22.99 0.32 -41.78
C ASP A 84 -24.26 -0.54 -41.84
N HIS A 85 -24.61 -1.21 -40.74
CA HIS A 85 -25.72 -2.17 -40.65
C HIS A 85 -26.80 -1.79 -39.63
N GLY A 86 -26.63 -0.67 -38.91
CA GLY A 86 -27.65 -0.17 -38.00
C GLY A 86 -28.85 0.34 -38.79
N GLU A 87 -29.91 -0.46 -38.85
CA GLU A 87 -31.20 0.03 -39.33
C GLU A 87 -31.53 1.35 -38.62
N LYS A 88 -31.80 2.41 -39.41
CA LYS A 88 -32.25 3.72 -38.92
C LYS A 88 -33.57 3.58 -38.18
N LYS A 89 -33.55 3.13 -36.92
CA LYS A 89 -34.72 3.12 -36.05
C LYS A 89 -34.96 4.54 -35.55
N LYS A 90 -35.93 5.17 -36.19
CA LYS A 90 -36.63 6.37 -35.73
C LYS A 90 -36.88 6.29 -34.23
N THR A 91 -36.43 7.31 -33.52
CA THR A 91 -36.58 7.53 -32.09
C THR A 91 -38.06 7.43 -31.65
N LYS A 92 -38.38 6.45 -30.81
CA LYS A 92 -39.53 6.52 -29.88
C LYS A 92 -39.09 6.25 -28.46
N LYS A 93 -38.81 7.36 -27.78
CA LYS A 93 -38.58 7.59 -26.36
C LYS A 93 -39.63 6.88 -25.49
N ARG A 94 -39.25 5.89 -24.66
CA ARG A 94 -40.03 5.51 -23.46
C ARG A 94 -39.12 5.17 -22.28
N LYS A 95 -39.24 6.00 -21.24
CA LYS A 95 -38.69 5.87 -19.88
C LYS A 95 -39.34 4.70 -19.12
N ARG A 96 -38.61 4.23 -18.09
CA ARG A 96 -39.03 3.70 -16.75
C ARG A 96 -38.34 2.35 -16.47
N SER A 97 -37.92 1.97 -15.27
CA SER A 97 -37.67 2.60 -13.96
C SER A 97 -37.09 1.52 -13.04
N SER A 98 -36.24 1.92 -12.10
CA SER A 98 -35.62 1.19 -10.99
C SER A 98 -36.54 0.31 -10.12
N LYS A 99 -36.00 -0.80 -9.55
CA LYS A 99 -36.23 -1.18 -8.13
C LYS A 99 -35.14 -2.11 -7.55
N LYS A 100 -34.74 -1.78 -6.32
CA LYS A 100 -33.71 -2.33 -5.39
C LYS A 100 -34.20 -3.61 -4.66
N GLN A 101 -33.29 -4.56 -4.42
CA GLN A 101 -32.73 -5.05 -3.12
C GLN A 101 -33.71 -5.43 -2.00
N GLU A 102 -33.54 -6.63 -1.41
CA GLU A 102 -33.04 -6.87 -0.03
C GLU A 102 -33.05 -8.36 0.34
N GLY A 103 -32.16 -8.76 1.25
CA GLY A 103 -32.07 -10.11 1.81
C GLY A 103 -30.94 -10.22 2.82
N SER A 104 -31.24 -9.93 4.08
CA SER A 104 -30.38 -10.08 5.26
C SER A 104 -30.69 -11.40 5.96
N ASP A 105 -29.67 -12.17 6.35
CA ASP A 105 -29.85 -13.27 7.29
C ASP A 105 -28.76 -13.24 8.36
N THR A 106 -29.21 -13.46 9.59
CA THR A 106 -28.49 -13.31 10.86
C THR A 106 -27.78 -14.60 11.24
N ASP A 107 -26.52 -14.52 11.65
CA ASP A 107 -25.78 -15.65 12.23
C ASP A 107 -25.60 -15.45 13.74
N SER A 108 -26.01 -16.47 14.50
CA SER A 108 -25.91 -16.55 15.94
C SER A 108 -25.38 -17.93 16.31
N VAL A 109 -24.12 -18.07 16.71
CA VAL A 109 -23.69 -19.20 17.55
C VAL A 109 -22.66 -18.79 18.61
N GLN A 110 -22.89 -19.41 19.75
CA GLN A 110 -22.50 -19.11 21.12
C GLN A 110 -21.09 -19.56 21.51
N SER A 111 -20.65 -18.94 22.60
CA SER A 111 -19.44 -19.09 23.38
C SER A 111 -19.26 -20.42 24.15
N GLY A 112 -17.99 -20.78 24.39
CA GLY A 112 -17.49 -21.65 25.47
C GLY A 112 -16.11 -22.22 25.11
N SER A 113 -15.01 -22.14 25.85
CA SER A 113 -14.81 -22.53 27.25
C SER A 113 -13.37 -22.20 27.74
N LYS A 114 -13.20 -22.09 29.07
CA LYS A 114 -11.97 -21.76 29.84
C LYS A 114 -10.97 -22.93 29.97
N LYS A 115 -9.65 -22.61 29.99
CA LYS A 115 -8.54 -23.03 30.93
C LYS A 115 -7.19 -23.24 30.21
N LYS A 116 -6.20 -22.36 30.47
CA LYS A 116 -4.74 -22.65 30.42
C LYS A 116 -3.90 -21.47 30.93
N SER A 117 -3.77 -21.33 32.25
CA SER A 117 -3.08 -20.21 32.92
C SER A 117 -1.65 -20.49 33.39
N SER A 118 -0.96 -21.54 32.93
CA SER A 118 0.43 -21.83 33.38
C SER A 118 1.47 -22.00 32.27
N LYS A 119 1.12 -21.79 31.00
CA LYS A 119 2.06 -21.94 29.85
C LYS A 119 2.47 -20.60 29.19
N LYS A 120 1.85 -19.48 29.58
CA LYS A 120 2.02 -18.16 28.93
C LYS A 120 3.27 -17.41 29.40
N ASP A 121 3.62 -17.49 30.69
CA ASP A 121 4.76 -16.74 31.26
C ASP A 121 6.12 -17.31 30.88
N LYS A 122 6.23 -18.64 30.71
CA LYS A 122 7.46 -19.30 30.24
C LYS A 122 7.78 -18.94 28.79
N LYS A 123 6.76 -18.72 27.94
CA LYS A 123 6.92 -18.28 26.55
C LYS A 123 7.38 -16.82 26.47
N LYS A 124 6.74 -15.91 27.23
CA LYS A 124 7.15 -14.49 27.29
C LYS A 124 8.58 -14.28 27.80
N LYS A 125 9.02 -15.06 28.80
CA LYS A 125 10.40 -14.97 29.34
C LYS A 125 11.47 -15.49 28.36
N LYS A 126 11.13 -16.46 27.49
CA LYS A 126 12.05 -17.00 26.47
C LYS A 126 12.17 -16.05 25.27
N GLU A 127 11.08 -15.38 24.91
CA GLU A 127 10.99 -14.40 23.83
C GLU A 127 11.78 -13.12 24.16
N SER A 128 11.64 -12.59 25.38
CA SER A 128 12.39 -11.41 25.82
C SER A 128 13.90 -11.66 25.94
N LYS A 129 14.31 -12.87 26.38
CA LYS A 129 15.72 -13.28 26.34
C LYS A 129 16.25 -13.38 24.91
N ARG A 130 15.47 -13.94 23.98
CA ARG A 130 15.83 -14.01 22.55
C ARG A 130 15.99 -12.62 21.93
N GLN A 131 15.05 -11.71 22.17
CA GLN A 131 15.12 -10.33 21.69
C GLN A 131 16.37 -9.62 22.22
N LYS A 132 16.64 -9.69 23.53
CA LYS A 132 17.87 -9.12 24.13
C LYS A 132 19.16 -9.70 23.53
N THR A 133 19.19 -11.00 23.23
CA THR A 133 20.36 -11.61 22.57
C THR A 133 20.53 -11.18 21.11
N ILE A 134 19.43 -10.94 20.39
CA ILE A 134 19.45 -10.45 19.01
C ILE A 134 19.93 -9.00 18.97
N GLU A 135 19.41 -8.13 19.86
CA GLU A 135 19.84 -6.74 19.99
C GLU A 135 21.33 -6.62 20.33
N ARG A 136 21.82 -7.41 21.29
CA ARG A 136 23.25 -7.45 21.62
C ARG A 136 24.11 -7.92 20.44
N LYS A 137 23.66 -8.93 19.68
CA LYS A 137 24.36 -9.40 18.48
C LYS A 137 24.31 -8.37 17.35
N ALA A 138 23.21 -7.67 17.18
CA ALA A 138 23.05 -6.61 16.18
C ALA A 138 23.98 -5.43 16.50
N HIS A 139 24.02 -4.99 17.77
CA HIS A 139 24.95 -3.96 18.21
C HIS A 139 26.41 -4.38 18.04
N ALA A 140 26.77 -5.62 18.41
CA ALA A 140 28.12 -6.13 18.21
C ALA A 140 28.51 -6.20 16.72
N ARG A 141 27.58 -6.55 15.83
CA ARG A 141 27.82 -6.51 14.37
C ARG A 141 28.00 -5.09 13.86
N LEU A 142 27.16 -4.16 14.33
CA LEU A 142 27.23 -2.75 13.93
C LEU A 142 28.54 -2.10 14.40
N VAL A 143 28.99 -2.37 15.62
CA VAL A 143 30.27 -1.86 16.15
C VAL A 143 31.45 -2.44 15.38
N ARG A 144 31.44 -3.75 15.09
CA ARG A 144 32.50 -4.38 14.27
C ARG A 144 32.54 -3.85 12.83
N ALA A 145 31.39 -3.55 12.24
CA ALA A 145 31.33 -2.98 10.88
C ALA A 145 31.86 -1.54 10.80
N LYS A 146 31.93 -0.83 11.94
CA LYS A 146 32.48 0.53 12.04
C LYS A 146 33.93 0.56 12.52
N ASP A 147 34.48 -0.57 12.95
CA ASP A 147 35.86 -0.68 13.39
C ASP A 147 36.77 -0.83 12.17
N VAL A 148 37.42 0.28 11.81
CA VAL A 148 38.34 0.36 10.66
C VAL A 148 39.80 0.05 11.01
N SER A 149 40.09 -0.28 12.27
CA SER A 149 41.45 -0.49 12.77
C SER A 149 42.20 -1.65 12.10
N LYS A 150 41.47 -2.59 11.49
CA LYS A 150 42.02 -3.80 10.86
C LYS A 150 42.11 -3.73 9.34
N TYR A 151 41.62 -2.66 8.70
CA TYR A 151 41.68 -2.55 7.25
C TYR A 151 43.09 -2.18 6.78
N SER A 152 43.48 -2.68 5.61
CA SER A 152 44.76 -2.29 5.01
C SER A 152 44.68 -0.86 4.48
N GLN A 153 45.82 -0.16 4.46
CA GLN A 153 45.87 1.21 3.95
C GLN A 153 45.42 1.31 2.49
N ASN A 154 45.68 0.28 1.68
CA ASN A 154 45.23 0.22 0.29
C ASN A 154 43.69 0.14 0.19
N ASP A 155 43.05 -0.66 1.04
CA ASP A 155 41.58 -0.79 1.05
C ASP A 155 40.91 0.50 1.53
N LEU A 156 41.50 1.16 2.54
CA LEU A 156 41.03 2.45 3.02
C LEU A 156 41.15 3.53 1.93
N ASN A 157 42.27 3.57 1.20
CA ASN A 157 42.49 4.52 0.11
C ASN A 157 41.54 4.27 -1.07
N ALA A 158 41.14 3.02 -1.34
CA ALA A 158 40.20 2.70 -2.40
C ALA A 158 38.78 3.20 -2.10
N ILE A 159 38.38 3.24 -0.83
CA ILE A 159 37.04 3.66 -0.40
C ILE A 159 36.98 5.18 -0.16
N LEU A 160 38.00 5.73 0.50
CA LEU A 160 38.03 7.13 0.93
C LEU A 160 38.68 8.06 -0.12
N GLY A 161 39.35 7.48 -1.12
CA GLY A 161 40.25 8.19 -2.01
C GLY A 161 41.60 8.45 -1.33
N LYS A 162 42.67 8.55 -2.12
CA LYS A 162 43.92 9.16 -1.63
C LYS A 162 43.65 10.64 -1.37
N LYS A 163 44.05 11.12 -0.20
CA LYS A 163 44.27 12.56 -0.02
C LYS A 163 45.34 13.06 -0.99
#